data_AF-A0A8S4QG44-F1
#
_entry.id   AF-A0A8S4QG44-F1
#
_cell.length_a   1.000
_cell.length_b   1.000
_cell.length_c   1.000
_cell.angle_alpha   90.00
_cell.angle_beta   90.00
_cell.angle_gamma   90.00
#
_symmetry.space_group_name_H-M   'P 1'
#
loop_
_entity.id
_entity.type
_entity.pdbx_description
1 polymer ?
#
loop_
_entity_poly.entity_id
_entity_poly.type
_entity_poly.pdbx_seq_one_letter_code
_entity_poly.pdbx_strand_id
1 'polypeptide(L)'
;MGPLLTCVLKKVANFLQADLATTCRVSSLVCKLASFPTPLLTSLLLCPGVVLQPNVPSLFQILTRLKEEVDQLTDGLANNSELVDKARVFLIQREMTLVKSRAQTNDD
;
A
#
# COMPACT_ATOMS: atom_id res chain seq x y z
N MET A 1 -12.78 -16.17 -2.11
CA MET A 1 -11.40 -15.63 -2.16
C MET A 1 -10.50 -16.48 -1.29
N GLY A 2 -9.26 -16.76 -1.70
CA GLY A 2 -8.31 -17.52 -0.88
C GLY A 2 -7.90 -16.74 0.39
N PRO A 3 -7.52 -17.43 1.49
CA PRO A 3 -7.24 -16.81 2.80
C PRO A 3 -6.11 -15.76 2.74
N LEU A 4 -5.12 -15.97 1.87
CA LEU A 4 -4.03 -15.03 1.66
C LEU A 4 -4.54 -13.68 1.17
N LEU A 5 -5.34 -13.67 0.10
CA LEU A 5 -5.79 -12.42 -0.50
C LEU A 5 -6.75 -11.66 0.42
N THR A 6 -7.63 -12.38 1.11
CA THR A 6 -8.50 -11.78 2.13
C THR A 6 -7.68 -11.13 3.26
N CYS A 7 -6.62 -11.78 3.73
CA CYS A 7 -5.73 -11.23 4.75
C CYS A 7 -5.00 -9.99 4.25
N VAL A 8 -4.49 -10.01 3.02
CA VAL A 8 -3.81 -8.87 2.40
C VAL A 8 -4.77 -7.68 2.27
N LEU A 9 -5.97 -7.88 1.72
CA LEU A 9 -6.96 -6.80 1.59
C LEU A 9 -7.38 -6.22 2.95
N LYS A 10 -7.56 -7.07 3.96
CA LYS A 10 -7.81 -6.61 5.34
C LYS A 10 -6.67 -5.77 5.89
N LYS A 11 -5.41 -6.12 5.60
CA LYS A 11 -4.25 -5.32 6.01
C LYS A 11 -4.21 -3.99 5.27
N VAL A 12 -4.50 -3.96 3.97
CA VAL A 12 -4.60 -2.72 3.19
C VAL A 12 -5.66 -1.80 3.79
N ALA A 13 -6.84 -2.33 4.11
CA ALA A 13 -7.93 -1.56 4.71
C ALA A 13 -7.61 -0.92 6.07
N ASN A 14 -6.51 -1.33 6.72
CA ASN A 14 -6.06 -0.76 7.99
C ASN A 14 -4.72 0.00 7.87
N PHE A 15 -4.39 0.54 6.69
CA PHE A 15 -3.11 1.23 6.46
C PHE A 15 -2.90 2.47 7.33
N LEU A 16 -3.95 3.21 7.65
CA LEU A 16 -3.84 4.42 8.48
C LEU A 16 -3.61 4.11 9.96
N GLN A 17 -3.96 2.90 10.41
CA GLN A 17 -3.73 2.42 11.78
C GLN A 17 -2.43 1.60 11.90
N ALA A 18 -1.83 1.20 10.79
CA ALA A 18 -0.63 0.38 10.76
C ALA A 18 0.65 1.22 10.81
N ASP A 19 1.73 0.64 11.34
CA ASP A 19 3.05 1.24 11.26
C ASP A 19 3.58 1.24 9.81
N LEU A 20 4.49 2.19 9.52
CA LEU A 20 5.04 2.36 8.19
C LEU A 20 5.74 1.10 7.64
N ALA A 21 6.44 0.33 8.49
CA ALA A 21 7.13 -0.87 8.03
C ALA A 21 6.16 -1.97 7.60
N THR A 22 5.03 -2.10 8.30
CA THR A 22 3.92 -2.97 7.90
C THR A 22 3.29 -2.50 6.60
N THR A 23 2.97 -1.21 6.48
CA THR A 23 2.37 -0.63 5.26
C THR A 23 3.28 -0.82 4.04
N CYS A 24 4.58 -0.54 4.15
CA CYS A 24 5.53 -0.79 3.05
C CYS A 24 5.61 -2.28 2.65
N ARG A 25 5.62 -3.20 3.63
CA ARG A 25 5.67 -4.65 3.35
C ARG A 25 4.43 -5.13 2.62
N VAL A 26 3.25 -4.71 3.09
CA VAL A 26 1.98 -5.07 2.46
C VAL A 26 1.88 -4.45 1.06
N SER A 27 2.27 -3.19 0.88
CA SER A 27 2.32 -2.55 -0.45
C SER A 27 3.24 -3.29 -1.40
N SER A 28 4.44 -3.69 -0.96
CA SER A 28 5.35 -4.49 -1.79
C SER A 28 4.74 -5.84 -2.19
N LEU A 29 4.05 -6.51 -1.26
CA LEU A 29 3.34 -7.76 -1.56
C LEU A 29 2.22 -7.53 -2.58
N VAL A 30 1.41 -6.49 -2.42
CA VAL A 30 0.34 -6.13 -3.37
C VAL A 30 0.91 -5.82 -4.75
N CYS A 31 2.00 -5.05 -4.84
CA CYS A 31 2.68 -4.76 -6.10
C CYS A 31 3.14 -6.05 -6.78
N LYS A 32 3.82 -6.94 -6.05
CA LYS A 32 4.25 -8.25 -6.57
C LYS A 32 3.05 -9.07 -7.05
N LEU A 33 1.97 -9.13 -6.26
CA LEU A 33 0.73 -9.82 -6.62
C LEU A 33 0.12 -9.26 -7.91
N ALA A 34 0.11 -7.95 -8.09
CA ALA A 34 -0.37 -7.29 -9.30
C ALA A 34 0.53 -7.53 -10.52
N SER A 35 1.84 -7.75 -10.30
CA SER A 35 2.82 -8.02 -11.36
C SER A 35 2.89 -9.49 -11.80
N PHE A 36 2.18 -10.41 -11.16
CA PHE A 36 2.16 -11.79 -11.66
C PHE A 36 1.48 -11.86 -13.03
N PRO A 37 1.96 -12.75 -13.93
CA PRO A 37 1.38 -12.92 -15.27
C PRO A 37 0.03 -13.65 -15.25
N THR A 38 -0.63 -13.76 -14.09
CA THR A 38 -1.92 -14.44 -13.95
C THR A 38 -3.06 -13.46 -14.19
N PRO A 39 -3.72 -13.48 -15.35
CA PRO A 39 -4.70 -12.45 -15.74
C PRO A 39 -5.87 -12.33 -14.76
N LEU A 40 -6.21 -13.42 -14.08
CA LEU A 40 -7.24 -13.42 -13.04
C LEU A 40 -6.82 -12.61 -11.80
N LEU A 41 -5.59 -12.75 -11.32
CA LEU A 41 -5.11 -12.02 -10.14
C LEU A 41 -4.95 -10.53 -10.45
N THR A 42 -4.42 -10.24 -11.63
CA THR A 42 -4.32 -8.87 -12.16
C THR A 42 -5.71 -8.23 -12.28
N SER A 43 -6.69 -8.93 -12.87
CA SER A 43 -8.06 -8.41 -12.96
C SER A 43 -8.70 -8.22 -11.58
N LEU A 44 -8.56 -9.20 -10.68
CA LEU A 44 -9.12 -9.16 -9.34
C LEU A 44 -8.57 -8.03 -8.47
N LEU A 45 -7.30 -7.66 -8.66
CA LEU A 45 -6.66 -6.56 -7.94
C LEU A 45 -6.85 -5.20 -8.62
N LEU A 46 -6.82 -5.15 -9.95
CA LEU A 46 -6.71 -3.90 -10.71
C LEU A 46 -8.01 -3.45 -11.39
N CYS A 47 -9.01 -4.33 -11.55
CA CYS A 47 -10.27 -3.96 -12.18
C CYS A 47 -11.31 -3.50 -11.14
N PRO A 48 -11.78 -2.24 -11.18
CA PRO A 48 -12.75 -1.70 -10.22
C PRO A 48 -14.11 -2.41 -10.21
N GLY A 49 -14.49 -3.06 -11.32
CA GLY A 49 -15.79 -3.71 -11.52
C GLY A 49 -15.85 -5.19 -11.14
N VAL A 50 -14.78 -5.78 -10.59
CA VAL A 50 -14.81 -7.20 -10.19
C VAL A 50 -15.64 -7.37 -8.93
N VAL A 51 -16.78 -8.04 -9.06
CA VAL A 51 -17.66 -8.37 -7.95
C VAL A 51 -17.02 -9.48 -7.13
N LEU A 52 -16.52 -9.11 -5.96
CA LEU A 52 -16.05 -10.05 -4.95
C LEU A 52 -17.22 -10.68 -4.20
N GLN A 53 -16.93 -11.67 -3.36
CA GLN A 53 -17.94 -12.23 -2.44
C GLN A 53 -18.68 -11.10 -1.71
N PRO A 54 -19.99 -11.23 -1.48
CA PRO A 54 -20.73 -10.23 -0.71
C PRO A 54 -20.01 -10.01 0.62
N ASN A 55 -19.76 -8.74 0.95
CA ASN A 55 -19.01 -8.25 2.13
C ASN A 55 -17.48 -8.18 2.04
N VAL A 56 -16.84 -8.47 0.91
CA VAL A 56 -15.39 -8.21 0.73
C VAL A 56 -15.18 -7.06 -0.25
N PRO A 57 -14.71 -5.88 0.20
CA PRO A 57 -14.44 -4.77 -0.70
C PRO A 57 -13.24 -5.08 -1.60
N SER A 58 -13.28 -4.58 -2.84
CA SER A 58 -12.15 -4.68 -3.77
C SER A 58 -10.98 -3.81 -3.33
N LEU A 59 -9.79 -4.09 -3.85
CA LEU A 59 -8.62 -3.23 -3.59
C LEU A 59 -8.90 -1.78 -4.00
N PHE A 60 -9.58 -1.57 -5.12
CA PHE A 60 -10.00 -0.24 -5.57
C PHE A 60 -10.91 0.44 -4.54
N GLN A 61 -11.95 -0.24 -4.06
CA GLN A 61 -12.86 0.30 -3.05
C GLN A 61 -12.12 0.65 -1.74
N ILE A 62 -11.20 -0.21 -1.32
CA ILE A 62 -10.37 0.03 -0.13
C ILE A 62 -9.49 1.26 -0.31
N LEU A 63 -8.79 1.39 -1.45
CA LEU A 63 -7.91 2.51 -1.72
C LEU A 63 -8.68 3.83 -1.85
N THR A 64 -9.86 3.82 -2.47
CA THR A 64 -10.73 4.99 -2.54
C THR A 64 -11.14 5.45 -1.14
N ARG A 65 -11.57 4.52 -0.29
CA ARG A 65 -11.92 4.84 1.10
C ARG A 65 -10.72 5.39 1.88
N LEU A 66 -9.55 4.77 1.76
CA LEU A 66 -8.33 5.26 2.44
C LEU A 66 -7.94 6.65 1.98
N LYS A 67 -8.10 6.96 0.68
CA LYS A 67 -7.89 8.30 0.16
C LYS A 67 -8.86 9.29 0.80
N GLU A 68 -10.15 8.97 0.85
CA GLU A 68 -11.15 9.83 1.51
C GLU A 68 -10.83 10.06 2.98
N GLU A 69 -10.39 9.04 3.72
CA GLU A 69 -9.96 9.18 5.11
C GLU A 69 -8.71 10.08 5.23
N VAL A 70 -7.73 9.95 4.34
CA VAL A 70 -6.55 10.86 4.31
C VAL A 70 -6.95 12.29 3.97
N ASP A 71 -7.81 12.48 2.98
CA ASP A 71 -8.31 13.80 2.58
C ASP A 71 -9.03 14.46 3.77
N GLN A 72 -9.87 13.72 4.50
CA GLN A 72 -10.52 14.20 5.73
C GLN A 72 -9.55 14.52 6.86
N LEU A 73 -8.54 13.66 7.10
CA LEU A 73 -7.55 13.88 8.15
C LEU A 73 -6.61 15.06 7.86
N THR A 74 -6.45 15.41 6.59
CA THR A 74 -5.58 16.50 6.14
C THR A 74 -6.36 17.76 5.76
N ASP A 75 -7.69 17.72 5.84
CA ASP A 75 -8.53 18.87 5.56
C ASP A 75 -8.23 20.01 6.55
N GLY A 76 -8.10 21.22 6.02
CA GLY A 76 -7.73 22.40 6.80
C GLY A 76 -6.25 22.50 7.21
N LEU A 77 -5.39 21.54 6.88
CA LEU A 77 -3.94 21.68 7.10
C LEU A 77 -3.34 22.66 6.09
N ALA A 78 -2.99 23.87 6.54
CA ALA A 78 -2.40 24.92 5.72
C ALA A 78 -1.07 24.51 5.04
N ASN A 79 -0.37 23.52 5.59
CA ASN A 79 0.93 23.04 5.13
C ASN A 79 0.89 21.61 4.56
N ASN A 80 -0.27 21.14 4.09
CA ASN A 80 -0.44 19.78 3.54
C ASN A 80 0.63 19.45 2.47
N SER A 81 0.83 20.33 1.49
CA SER A 81 1.86 20.14 0.44
C SER A 81 3.27 19.96 1.02
N GLU A 82 3.63 20.76 2.03
CA GLU A 82 4.95 20.68 2.66
C GLU A 82 5.12 19.35 3.44
N LEU A 83 4.06 18.90 4.11
CA LEU A 83 4.05 17.61 4.81
C LEU A 83 4.18 16.44 3.83
N VAL A 84 3.53 16.51 2.67
CA VAL A 84 3.66 15.51 1.59
C VAL A 84 5.10 15.48 1.07
N ASP A 85 5.73 16.63 0.87
CA ASP A 85 7.12 16.69 0.42
C ASP A 85 8.10 16.16 1.47
N LYS A 86 7.89 16.49 2.74
CA LYS A 86 8.68 15.91 3.85
C LYS A 86 8.53 14.39 3.91
N ALA A 87 7.31 13.88 3.77
CA ALA A 87 7.06 12.44 3.74
C ALA A 87 7.76 11.76 2.56
N ARG A 88 7.72 12.38 1.36
CA ARG A 88 8.44 11.90 0.18
C ARG A 88 9.94 11.80 0.43
N VAL A 89 10.55 12.88 0.91
CA VAL A 89 12.00 12.93 1.19
C VAL A 89 12.38 11.87 2.22
N PHE A 90 11.61 11.74 3.31
CA PHE A 90 11.82 10.72 4.33
C PHE A 90 11.82 9.30 3.76
N LEU A 91 10.84 8.97 2.91
CA LEU A 91 10.75 7.64 2.29
C LEU A 91 11.92 7.34 1.36
N ILE A 92 12.38 8.33 0.58
CA ILE A 92 13.56 8.21 -0.30
C ILE A 92 14.82 7.95 0.53
N GLN A 93 15.06 8.75 1.57
CA GLN A 93 16.23 8.61 2.44
C GLN A 93 16.27 7.24 3.14
N ARG A 94 15.10 6.79 3.61
CA ARG A 94 14.94 5.45 4.18
C ARG A 94 15.34 4.37 3.19
N GLU A 95 14.87 4.42 1.95
CA GLU A 95 15.24 3.41 0.94
C GLU A 95 16.74 3.43 0.64
N MET A 96 17.34 4.62 0.47
CA MET A 96 18.78 4.74 0.26
C MET A 96 19.58 4.11 1.40
N THR A 97 19.14 4.29 2.65
CA THR A 97 19.78 3.71 3.83
C THR A 97 19.67 2.18 3.84
N LEU A 98 18.50 1.65 3.51
CA LEU A 98 18.26 0.20 3.41
C LEU A 98 19.10 -0.44 2.29
N VAL A 99 19.21 0.22 1.13
CA VAL A 99 20.04 -0.26 0.02
C VAL A 99 21.52 -0.29 0.41
N LYS A 100 22.02 0.76 1.06
CA LYS A 100 23.41 0.81 1.56
C LYS A 100 23.70 -0.31 2.55
N SER A 101 22.81 -0.55 3.51
CA SER A 101 22.96 -1.62 4.48
C SER A 101 23.02 -3.00 3.84
N ARG A 102 22.22 -3.26 2.79
CA ARG A 102 22.26 -4.54 2.05
C ARG A 102 23.52 -4.72 1.20
N ALA A 103 24.09 -3.63 0.69
CA ALA A 103 25.35 -3.69 -0.06
C ALA A 103 26.51 -4.04 0.87
N GLN A 104 26.55 -3.43 2.06
CA GLN A 104 27.58 -3.71 3.07
C GLN A 104 27.55 -5.17 3.55
N THR A 105 26.37 -5.77 3.71
CA THR A 105 26.26 -7.19 4.11
C THR A 105 26.70 -8.19 3.04
N ASN A 106 26.96 -7.75 1.80
CA ASN A 106 27.39 -8.64 0.71
C ASN A 106 28.90 -8.57 0.44
N ASP A 107 29.63 -7.63 1.07
CA ASP A 107 31.09 -7.46 0.94
C ASP A 107 31.87 -8.10 2.10
N ASP A 108 31.19 -8.69 3.09
CA ASP A 108 31.72 -9.53 4.17
C ASP A 108 31.43 -11.02 3.92
#